data_AF-A0A6A6DRX9-F1
#
_entry.id   AF-A0A6A6DRX9-F1
#
_cell.length_a   1.000
_cell.length_b   1.000
_cell.length_c   1.000
_cell.angle_alpha   90.00
_cell.angle_beta   90.00
_cell.angle_gamma   90.00
#
_symmetry.space_group_name_H-M   'P 1'
#
loop_
_entity.id
_entity.type
_entity.pdbx_description
1 polymer ?
#
loop_
_entity_poly.entity_id
_entity_poly.type
_entity_poly.pdbx_seq_one_letter_code
_entity_poly.pdbx_strand_id
1 'polypeptide(L)'
;MFSFKIAGGILPSLYIAFSALVDAAPLCPKTINTAGGGLPNTTLPAAVSEGGIKEIQLAQFLENLEVSFFTAGSANITKWGTNGYSNDSIEIVSKIAAVPLIPPCNYSFPVASTKEFFQLAHLIGSAGIGATIGLSDRLATTDPMLTRLVSSILTVESRHDTFFRHVQGDVPNPAPFDTGINDI
;
A
#
# COMPACT_ATOMS: atom_id res chain seq x y z
N MET A 1 -19.70 5.40 50.54
CA MET A 1 -21.16 5.29 50.75
C MET A 1 -21.77 5.55 49.38
N PHE A 2 -21.94 4.57 48.50
CA PHE A 2 -22.86 3.44 48.59
C PHE A 2 -22.20 2.10 48.22
N SER A 3 -22.73 1.03 48.81
CA SER A 3 -22.36 -0.37 48.61
C SER A 3 -23.53 -1.09 47.96
N PHE A 4 -23.28 -1.95 46.98
CA PHE A 4 -24.21 -3.03 46.65
C PHE A 4 -23.43 -4.32 46.38
N LYS A 5 -23.71 -5.33 47.19
CA LYS A 5 -23.17 -6.69 47.13
C LYS A 5 -24.37 -7.59 46.85
N ILE A 6 -24.36 -8.36 45.77
CA ILE A 6 -25.25 -9.50 45.57
C ILE A 6 -24.42 -10.70 45.12
N ALA A 7 -24.78 -11.84 45.71
CA ALA A 7 -24.12 -13.13 45.69
C ALA A 7 -24.31 -13.93 44.39
N GLY A 8 -23.34 -14.82 44.13
CA GLY A 8 -23.51 -16.21 43.67
C GLY A 8 -24.42 -16.49 42.48
N GLY A 9 -23.81 -16.78 41.33
CA GLY A 9 -24.45 -17.47 40.21
C GLY A 9 -23.46 -17.66 39.05
N ILE A 10 -23.09 -18.91 38.77
CA ILE A 10 -22.23 -19.29 37.64
C ILE A 10 -23.11 -19.24 36.39
N LEU A 11 -22.83 -18.30 35.48
CA LEU A 11 -23.35 -18.26 34.11
C LEU A 11 -22.14 -18.14 33.17
N PRO A 12 -22.04 -18.95 32.10
CA PRO A 12 -20.93 -18.83 31.17
C PRO A 12 -21.04 -17.47 30.48
N SER A 13 -20.00 -16.65 30.60
CA SER A 13 -19.88 -15.38 29.90
C SER A 13 -19.88 -15.65 28.39
N LEU A 14 -20.99 -15.34 27.74
CA LEU A 14 -21.05 -15.17 26.30
C LEU A 14 -20.37 -13.83 25.98
N TYR A 15 -19.07 -13.87 25.71
CA TYR A 15 -18.35 -12.73 25.16
C TYR A 15 -18.83 -12.50 23.72
N ILE A 16 -19.83 -11.65 23.54
CA ILE A 16 -20.13 -11.05 22.24
C ILE A 16 -19.08 -9.96 22.04
N ALA A 17 -17.98 -10.30 21.35
CA ALA A 17 -17.07 -9.31 20.83
C ALA A 17 -17.83 -8.50 19.77
N PHE A 18 -18.20 -7.26 20.11
CA PHE A 18 -18.58 -6.28 19.12
C PHE A 18 -17.33 -5.97 18.30
N SER A 19 -17.20 -6.60 17.13
CA SER A 19 -16.27 -6.15 16.09
C SER A 19 -16.66 -4.71 15.74
N ALA A 20 -15.80 -3.77 16.11
CA ALA A 20 -15.96 -2.39 15.68
C ALA A 20 -15.85 -2.38 14.16
N LEU A 21 -16.96 -2.09 13.48
CA LEU A 21 -16.97 -1.76 12.06
C LEU A 21 -16.14 -0.49 11.90
N VAL A 22 -14.97 -0.61 11.28
CA VAL A 22 -14.17 0.55 10.88
C VAL A 22 -14.81 1.08 9.61
N ASP A 23 -15.50 2.21 9.71
CA ASP A 23 -16.02 2.91 8.53
C ASP A 23 -14.83 3.37 7.68
N ALA A 24 -14.87 3.13 6.37
CA ALA A 24 -13.76 3.51 5.50
C ALA A 24 -13.71 5.03 5.41
N ALA A 25 -12.65 5.64 5.96
CA ALA A 25 -12.47 7.08 5.88
C ALA A 25 -12.33 7.50 4.41
N PRO A 26 -13.08 8.51 3.93
CA PRO A 26 -12.94 9.00 2.57
C PRO A 26 -11.54 9.60 2.35
N LEU A 27 -10.95 9.35 1.18
CA LEU A 27 -9.69 9.96 0.78
C LEU A 27 -9.81 11.50 0.75
N CYS A 28 -8.76 12.20 1.17
CA CYS A 28 -8.71 13.66 1.14
C CYS A 28 -8.84 14.18 -0.32
N PRO A 29 -9.65 15.23 -0.59
CA PRO A 29 -9.78 15.80 -1.94
C PRO A 29 -8.46 16.22 -2.57
N LYS A 30 -7.49 16.69 -1.76
CA LYS A 30 -6.15 17.02 -2.23
C LYS A 30 -5.44 15.81 -2.83
N THR A 31 -5.51 14.66 -2.16
CA THR A 31 -4.92 13.40 -2.61
C THR A 31 -5.53 12.94 -3.92
N ILE A 32 -6.86 12.95 -4.03
CA ILE A 32 -7.57 12.55 -5.25
C ILE A 32 -7.12 13.42 -6.44
N ASN A 33 -7.03 14.74 -6.23
CA ASN A 33 -6.62 15.67 -7.27
C ASN A 33 -5.14 15.52 -7.67
N THR A 34 -4.25 15.19 -6.72
CA THR A 34 -2.82 15.02 -7.02
C THR A 34 -2.50 13.64 -7.63
N ALA A 35 -3.15 12.57 -7.17
CA ALA A 35 -2.93 11.21 -7.64
C ALA A 35 -3.65 10.91 -8.99
N GLY A 36 -4.68 11.69 -9.36
CA GLY A 36 -5.31 11.58 -10.68
C GLY A 36 -6.23 10.36 -10.85
N GLY A 37 -6.91 9.92 -9.78
CA GLY A 37 -7.83 8.78 -9.80
C GLY A 37 -8.67 8.70 -8.53
N GLY A 38 -9.82 8.02 -8.60
CA GLY A 38 -10.72 7.79 -7.47
C GLY A 38 -10.88 6.30 -7.17
N LEU A 39 -11.41 5.97 -5.99
CA LEU A 39 -11.72 4.58 -5.64
C LEU A 39 -12.64 3.95 -6.71
N PRO A 40 -12.46 2.66 -7.02
CA PRO A 40 -13.40 1.93 -7.85
C PRO A 40 -14.82 2.09 -7.27
N ASN A 41 -15.79 2.48 -8.12
CA ASN A 41 -17.19 2.66 -7.72
C ASN A 41 -17.84 1.31 -7.31
N THR A 42 -17.51 0.82 -6.12
CA THR A 42 -18.01 -0.42 -5.53
C THR A 42 -18.40 -0.15 -4.09
N THR A 43 -19.53 -0.70 -3.66
CA THR A 43 -19.88 -0.77 -2.25
C THR A 43 -18.84 -1.60 -1.51
N LEU A 44 -18.26 -1.02 -0.45
CA LEU A 44 -17.32 -1.73 0.42
C LEU A 44 -18.05 -2.81 1.22
N PRO A 45 -17.41 -3.96 1.48
CA PRO A 45 -18.02 -5.02 2.25
C PRO A 45 -18.19 -4.61 3.72
N ALA A 46 -19.25 -5.09 4.37
CA ALA A 46 -19.53 -4.82 5.77
C ALA A 46 -18.58 -5.56 6.74
N ALA A 47 -17.88 -6.60 6.27
CA ALA A 47 -16.87 -7.33 7.05
C ALA A 47 -15.81 -7.90 6.10
N VAL A 48 -14.59 -8.08 6.62
CA VAL A 48 -13.46 -8.70 5.93
C VAL A 48 -13.01 -9.93 6.71
N SER A 49 -12.63 -11.01 6.03
CA SER A 49 -12.10 -12.21 6.69
C SER A 49 -10.80 -11.95 7.47
N GLU A 50 -10.50 -12.77 8.48
CA GLU A 50 -9.25 -12.64 9.26
C GLU A 50 -8.00 -12.76 8.38
N GLY A 51 -8.04 -13.65 7.38
CA GLY A 51 -6.97 -13.79 6.39
C GLY A 51 -6.84 -12.54 5.50
N GLY A 52 -7.97 -12.00 5.03
CA GLY A 52 -7.99 -10.74 4.27
C GLY A 52 -7.45 -9.56 5.08
N ILE A 53 -7.71 -9.49 6.39
CA ILE A 53 -7.18 -8.43 7.26
C ILE A 53 -5.65 -8.46 7.31
N LYS A 54 -5.02 -9.62 7.50
CA LYS A 54 -3.54 -9.73 7.59
C LYS A 54 -2.86 -9.27 6.30
N GLU A 55 -3.41 -9.66 5.17
CA GLU A 55 -2.84 -9.32 3.86
C GLU A 55 -3.13 -7.86 3.47
N ILE A 56 -4.28 -7.30 3.86
CA ILE A 56 -4.55 -5.85 3.73
C ILE A 56 -3.59 -5.05 4.62
N GLN A 57 -3.27 -5.54 5.83
CA GLN A 57 -2.28 -4.90 6.70
C GLN A 57 -0.87 -4.92 6.08
N LEU A 58 -0.49 -6.03 5.44
CA LEU A 58 0.77 -6.12 4.70
C LEU A 58 0.79 -5.15 3.52
N ALA A 59 -0.27 -5.14 2.69
CA ALA A 59 -0.38 -4.21 1.57
C ALA A 59 -0.28 -2.76 2.08
N GLN A 60 -1.02 -2.43 3.15
CA GLN A 60 -0.95 -1.11 3.77
C GLN A 60 0.44 -0.76 4.32
N PHE A 61 1.18 -1.74 4.84
CA PHE A 61 2.56 -1.55 5.28
C PHE A 61 3.47 -1.23 4.09
N LEU A 62 3.36 -1.98 2.99
CA LEU A 62 4.14 -1.76 1.76
C LEU A 62 3.82 -0.40 1.13
N GLU A 63 2.55 -0.01 1.08
CA GLU A 63 2.11 1.32 0.64
C GLU A 63 2.73 2.42 1.53
N ASN A 64 2.69 2.27 2.86
CA ASN A 64 3.28 3.26 3.75
C ASN A 64 4.80 3.35 3.62
N LEU A 65 5.47 2.21 3.40
CA LEU A 65 6.92 2.14 3.11
C LEU A 65 7.24 2.89 1.82
N GLU A 66 6.47 2.63 0.76
CA GLU A 66 6.60 3.26 -0.54
C GLU A 66 6.42 4.78 -0.45
N VAL A 67 5.32 5.25 0.12
CA VAL A 67 5.04 6.68 0.28
C VAL A 67 6.15 7.37 1.09
N SER A 68 6.62 6.74 2.17
CA SER A 68 7.74 7.27 2.96
C SER A 68 9.01 7.37 2.13
N PHE A 69 9.33 6.34 1.34
CA PHE A 69 10.49 6.30 0.47
C PHE A 69 10.45 7.39 -0.61
N PHE A 70 9.33 7.51 -1.33
CA PHE A 70 9.17 8.51 -2.39
C PHE A 70 9.09 9.94 -1.84
N THR A 71 8.54 10.14 -0.63
CA THR A 71 8.59 11.44 0.06
C THR A 71 10.04 11.83 0.37
N ALA A 72 10.81 10.90 0.96
CA ALA A 72 12.22 11.14 1.26
C ALA A 72 13.05 11.37 -0.02
N GLY A 73 12.77 10.61 -1.07
CA GLY A 73 13.37 10.78 -2.39
C GLY A 73 13.07 12.13 -3.00
N SER A 74 11.79 12.51 -3.10
CA SER A 74 11.36 13.79 -3.66
C SER A 74 11.99 15.00 -2.96
N ALA A 75 12.24 14.91 -1.66
CA ALA A 75 12.91 15.98 -0.89
C ALA A 75 14.43 16.08 -1.14
N ASN A 76 15.07 15.01 -1.62
CA ASN A 76 16.53 14.92 -1.76
C ASN A 76 17.02 14.74 -3.20
N ILE A 77 16.15 14.40 -4.16
CA ILE A 77 16.54 14.06 -5.54
C ILE A 77 17.30 15.18 -6.26
N THR A 78 17.00 16.44 -5.96
CA THR A 78 17.74 17.59 -6.50
C THR A 78 19.15 17.71 -5.93
N LYS A 79 19.37 17.28 -4.67
CA LYS A 79 20.69 17.26 -4.01
C LYS A 79 21.55 16.09 -4.51
N TRP A 80 20.92 14.95 -4.80
CA TRP A 80 21.60 13.77 -5.34
C TRP A 80 22.04 13.94 -6.81
N GLY A 81 21.49 14.94 -7.50
CA GLY A 81 21.79 15.24 -8.89
C GLY A 81 20.87 14.48 -9.84
N THR A 82 20.34 15.20 -10.83
CA THR A 82 19.36 14.67 -11.80
C THR A 82 19.95 14.52 -13.20
N ASN A 83 21.29 14.64 -13.34
CA ASN A 83 21.97 14.47 -14.61
C ASN A 83 21.70 13.07 -15.17
N GLY A 84 21.14 13.00 -16.37
CA GLY A 84 20.75 11.73 -17.01
C GLY A 84 19.28 11.33 -16.80
N TYR A 85 18.49 12.09 -16.04
CA TYR A 85 17.05 11.87 -15.85
C TYR A 85 16.24 13.01 -16.45
N SER A 86 15.07 12.70 -17.03
CA SER A 86 14.17 13.72 -17.60
C SER A 86 13.42 14.48 -16.51
N ASN A 87 12.97 15.70 -16.80
CA ASN A 87 12.08 16.46 -15.91
C ASN A 87 10.78 15.68 -15.62
N ASP A 88 10.27 14.96 -16.61
CA ASP A 88 9.09 14.09 -16.47
C ASP A 88 9.31 13.01 -15.40
N SER A 89 10.55 12.50 -15.27
CA SER A 89 10.88 11.52 -14.23
C SER A 89 10.74 12.10 -12.82
N ILE A 90 11.09 13.38 -12.66
CA ILE A 90 10.96 14.10 -11.38
C ILE A 90 9.48 14.38 -11.07
N GLU A 91 8.70 14.75 -12.08
CA GLU A 91 7.24 14.93 -11.93
C GLU A 91 6.56 13.63 -11.52
N ILE A 92 6.91 12.50 -12.14
CA ILE A 92 6.35 11.18 -11.78
C ILE A 92 6.67 10.84 -10.32
N VAL A 93 7.92 11.00 -9.88
CA VAL A 93 8.31 10.79 -8.46
C VAL A 93 7.48 11.65 -7.50
N SER A 94 7.24 12.92 -7.85
CA SER A 94 6.42 13.81 -7.02
C SER A 94 4.95 13.37 -6.90
N LYS A 95 4.40 12.72 -7.94
CA LYS A 95 3.04 12.21 -7.94
C LYS A 95 2.91 10.97 -7.05
N ILE A 96 3.90 10.07 -7.09
CA ILE A 96 3.96 8.89 -6.21
C ILE A 96 4.04 9.33 -4.74
N ALA A 97 4.86 10.35 -4.44
CA ALA A 97 5.04 10.87 -3.09
C ALA A 97 3.81 11.59 -2.51
N ALA A 98 2.81 11.96 -3.31
CA ALA A 98 1.68 12.79 -2.88
C ALA A 98 0.54 12.02 -2.17
N VAL A 99 0.70 10.72 -1.96
CA VAL A 99 -0.27 9.87 -1.27
C VAL A 99 -0.18 10.13 0.25
N PRO A 100 -1.30 10.30 0.97
CA PRO A 100 -1.31 10.67 2.38
C PRO A 100 -0.82 9.52 3.25
N LEU A 101 0.11 9.84 4.15
CA LEU A 101 0.69 8.90 5.11
C LEU A 101 -0.35 8.50 6.18
N ILE A 102 -0.53 7.19 6.40
CA ILE A 102 -0.89 6.68 7.73
C ILE A 102 0.37 6.83 8.61
N PRO A 103 0.28 7.21 9.90
CA PRO A 103 1.46 7.52 10.73
C PRO A 103 2.57 6.47 10.55
N PRO A 104 3.69 6.85 9.93
CA PRO A 104 4.65 5.88 9.43
C PRO A 104 5.45 5.27 10.58
N CYS A 105 5.90 4.03 10.39
CA CYS A 105 7.05 3.52 11.13
C CYS A 105 8.27 4.40 10.82
N ASN A 106 9.27 4.41 11.71
CA ASN A 106 10.50 5.16 11.46
C ASN A 106 11.39 4.38 10.48
N TYR A 107 11.38 4.76 9.20
CA TYR A 107 12.17 4.12 8.15
C TYR A 107 13.51 4.84 7.93
N SER A 108 14.54 4.07 7.59
CA SER A 108 15.81 4.60 7.11
C SER A 108 16.16 3.91 5.80
N PHE A 109 16.40 4.70 4.75
CA PHE A 109 16.70 4.20 3.41
C PHE A 109 18.16 4.47 3.09
N PRO A 110 18.97 3.44 2.76
CA PRO A 110 20.40 3.59 2.49
C PRO A 110 20.64 4.06 1.05
N VAL A 111 20.11 5.23 0.67
CA VAL A 111 20.26 5.82 -0.66
C VAL A 111 20.99 7.16 -0.58
N ALA A 112 22.01 7.34 -1.42
CA ALA A 112 22.85 8.54 -1.47
C ALA A 112 22.91 9.16 -2.88
N SER A 113 22.33 8.52 -3.89
CA SER A 113 22.28 9.01 -5.27
C SER A 113 20.92 8.76 -5.92
N THR A 114 20.60 9.50 -6.98
CA THR A 114 19.37 9.30 -7.78
C THR A 114 19.33 7.91 -8.42
N LYS A 115 20.50 7.36 -8.76
CA LYS A 115 20.61 5.98 -9.26
C LYS A 115 20.23 4.95 -8.19
N GLU A 116 20.82 5.05 -6.99
CA GLU A 116 20.49 4.16 -5.87
C GLU A 116 19.02 4.31 -5.46
N PHE A 117 18.47 5.52 -5.56
CA PHE A 117 17.06 5.77 -5.33
C PHE A 117 16.17 4.97 -6.29
N PHE A 118 16.40 5.02 -7.61
CA PHE A 118 15.61 4.23 -8.56
C PHE A 118 15.85 2.72 -8.46
N GLN A 119 17.07 2.30 -8.09
CA GLN A 119 17.36 0.89 -7.81
C GLN A 119 16.53 0.37 -6.63
N LEU A 120 16.47 1.12 -5.53
CA LEU A 120 15.67 0.74 -4.38
C LEU A 120 14.16 0.89 -4.64
N ALA A 121 13.75 1.88 -5.44
CA ALA A 121 12.37 2.02 -5.92
C ALA A 121 11.88 0.75 -6.63
N HIS A 122 12.67 0.22 -7.57
CA HIS A 122 12.36 -1.02 -8.27
C HIS A 122 12.20 -2.22 -7.31
N LEU A 123 13.08 -2.34 -6.31
CA LEU A 123 12.99 -3.44 -5.33
C LEU A 123 11.72 -3.35 -4.46
N ILE A 124 11.39 -2.15 -3.99
CA ILE A 124 10.19 -1.91 -3.18
C ILE A 124 8.94 -2.17 -4.03
N GLY A 125 8.86 -1.61 -5.24
CA GLY A 125 7.73 -1.80 -6.15
C GLY A 125 7.54 -3.27 -6.55
N SER A 126 8.61 -3.99 -6.88
CA SER A 126 8.55 -5.41 -7.21
C SER A 126 8.05 -6.26 -6.03
N ALA A 127 8.49 -5.96 -4.81
CA ALA A 127 7.96 -6.60 -3.60
C ALA A 127 6.48 -6.26 -3.35
N GLY A 128 6.09 -5.00 -3.58
CA GLY A 128 4.70 -4.53 -3.56
C GLY A 128 3.80 -5.32 -4.50
N ILE A 129 4.16 -5.39 -5.78
CA ILE A 129 3.46 -6.16 -6.82
C ILE A 129 3.28 -7.62 -6.39
N GLY A 130 4.35 -8.26 -5.91
CA GLY A 130 4.31 -9.65 -5.45
C GLY A 130 3.33 -9.88 -4.30
N ALA A 131 3.31 -8.97 -3.32
CA ALA A 131 2.35 -9.02 -2.22
C ALA A 131 0.91 -8.76 -2.68
N THR A 132 0.68 -7.80 -3.58
CA THR A 132 -0.66 -7.50 -4.12
C THR A 132 -1.23 -8.67 -4.93
N ILE A 133 -0.39 -9.39 -5.68
CA ILE A 133 -0.80 -10.63 -6.38
C ILE A 133 -1.22 -11.72 -5.38
N GLY A 134 -0.41 -11.95 -4.33
CA GLY A 134 -0.75 -12.91 -3.26
C GLY A 134 -2.06 -12.55 -2.55
N LEU A 135 -2.25 -11.27 -2.21
CA LEU A 135 -3.50 -10.73 -1.67
C LEU A 135 -4.68 -10.98 -2.61
N SER A 136 -4.50 -10.75 -3.92
CA SER A 136 -5.55 -10.96 -4.92
C SER A 136 -6.01 -12.42 -4.97
N ASP A 137 -5.08 -13.38 -4.94
CA ASP A 137 -5.37 -14.82 -4.92
C ASP A 137 -6.16 -15.20 -3.66
N ARG A 138 -5.73 -14.72 -2.48
CA ARG A 138 -6.42 -14.98 -1.22
C ARG A 138 -7.84 -14.42 -1.21
N LEU A 139 -7.99 -13.14 -1.54
CA LEU A 139 -9.29 -12.46 -1.53
C LEU A 139 -10.26 -13.07 -2.55
N ALA A 140 -9.78 -13.63 -3.66
CA ALA A 140 -10.65 -14.31 -4.61
C ALA A 140 -11.45 -15.46 -3.97
N THR A 141 -10.93 -16.06 -2.90
CA THR A 141 -11.61 -17.12 -2.14
C THR A 141 -12.30 -16.63 -0.87
N THR A 142 -11.74 -15.64 -0.16
CA THR A 142 -12.25 -15.21 1.14
C THR A 142 -13.18 -14.00 1.08
N ASP A 143 -12.91 -13.06 0.18
CA ASP A 143 -13.55 -11.74 0.13
C ASP A 143 -13.63 -11.22 -1.34
N PRO A 144 -14.28 -11.94 -2.26
CA PRO A 144 -14.18 -11.69 -3.71
C PRO A 144 -14.66 -10.30 -4.16
N MET A 145 -15.45 -9.61 -3.33
CA MET A 145 -15.85 -8.22 -3.59
C MET A 145 -14.66 -7.25 -3.57
N LEU A 146 -13.56 -7.59 -2.90
CA LEU A 146 -12.34 -6.78 -2.81
C LEU A 146 -11.37 -7.02 -3.98
N THR A 147 -11.52 -8.11 -4.75
CA THR A 147 -10.61 -8.44 -5.85
C THR A 147 -10.57 -7.33 -6.91
N ARG A 148 -11.68 -6.65 -7.20
CA ARG A 148 -11.71 -5.52 -8.15
C ARG A 148 -10.90 -4.33 -7.64
N LEU A 149 -10.96 -4.05 -6.34
CA LEU A 149 -10.18 -3.00 -5.70
C LEU A 149 -8.69 -3.31 -5.78
N VAL A 150 -8.30 -4.51 -5.36
CA VAL A 150 -6.90 -4.96 -5.39
C VAL A 150 -6.34 -4.99 -6.81
N SER A 151 -7.13 -5.44 -7.79
CA SER A 151 -6.74 -5.39 -9.20
C SER A 151 -6.44 -3.96 -9.67
N SER A 152 -7.23 -2.97 -9.22
CA SER A 152 -7.00 -1.57 -9.60
C SER A 152 -5.68 -1.02 -9.06
N ILE A 153 -5.30 -1.40 -7.84
CA ILE A 153 -4.03 -1.06 -7.20
C ILE A 153 -2.87 -1.73 -7.94
N LEU A 154 -2.97 -3.04 -8.20
CA LEU A 154 -1.94 -3.79 -8.92
C LEU A 154 -1.57 -3.14 -10.26
N THR A 155 -2.54 -2.63 -11.02
CA THR A 155 -2.24 -1.93 -12.28
C THR A 155 -1.45 -0.64 -12.11
N VAL A 156 -1.60 0.06 -10.98
CA VAL A 156 -0.84 1.28 -10.67
C VAL A 156 0.59 0.88 -10.31
N GLU A 157 0.75 -0.11 -9.43
CA GLU A 157 2.07 -0.59 -9.02
C GLU A 157 2.90 -1.13 -10.19
N SER A 158 2.28 -1.90 -11.10
CA SER A 158 2.95 -2.34 -12.32
C SER A 158 3.42 -1.17 -13.20
N ARG A 159 2.70 -0.04 -13.23
CA ARG A 159 3.11 1.16 -14.00
C ARG A 159 4.25 1.90 -13.31
N HIS A 160 4.27 1.94 -11.99
CA HIS A 160 5.40 2.48 -11.22
C HIS A 160 6.66 1.65 -11.48
N ASP A 161 6.59 0.32 -11.38
CA ASP A 161 7.73 -0.57 -11.64
C ASP A 161 8.25 -0.43 -13.08
N THR A 162 7.34 -0.43 -14.06
CA THR A 162 7.67 -0.16 -15.48
C THR A 162 8.47 1.13 -15.63
N PHE A 163 8.06 2.20 -14.95
CA PHE A 163 8.77 3.48 -14.95
C PHE A 163 10.16 3.36 -14.30
N PHE A 164 10.28 2.73 -13.13
CA PHE A 164 11.57 2.57 -12.44
C PHE A 164 12.60 1.79 -13.27
N ARG A 165 12.14 0.79 -14.01
CA ARG A 165 12.97 0.04 -14.97
C ARG A 165 13.38 0.93 -16.13
N HIS A 166 12.43 1.65 -16.73
CA HIS A 166 12.68 2.51 -17.87
C HIS A 166 13.72 3.61 -17.56
N VAL A 167 13.62 4.30 -16.43
CA VAL A 167 14.57 5.38 -16.07
C VAL A 167 15.98 4.88 -15.77
N GLN A 168 16.14 3.58 -15.50
CA GLN A 168 17.43 2.94 -15.32
C GLN A 168 18.01 2.35 -16.62
N GLY A 169 17.26 2.42 -17.72
CA GLY A 169 17.64 1.84 -19.01
C GLY A 169 17.33 0.34 -19.14
N ASP A 170 16.56 -0.23 -18.21
CA ASP A 170 16.15 -1.63 -18.26
C ASP A 170 14.90 -1.84 -19.14
N VAL A 171 14.69 -3.09 -19.57
CA VAL A 171 13.49 -3.49 -20.31
C VAL A 171 12.26 -3.34 -19.40
N PRO A 172 11.25 -2.52 -19.75
CA PRO A 172 10.12 -2.24 -18.85
C PRO A 172 9.18 -3.43 -18.60
N ASN A 173 9.09 -4.38 -19.54
CA ASN A 173 8.28 -5.60 -19.45
C ASN A 173 9.18 -6.84 -19.64
N PRO A 174 10.01 -7.20 -18.64
CA PRO A 174 11.04 -8.22 -18.79
C PRO A 174 10.48 -9.65 -18.92
N ALA A 175 9.25 -9.88 -18.46
CA ALA A 175 8.59 -11.17 -18.44
C ALA A 175 7.10 -11.01 -18.78
N PRO A 176 6.44 -12.08 -19.26
CA PRO A 176 5.00 -12.06 -19.53
C PRO A 176 4.12 -12.10 -18.26
N PHE A 177 4.69 -12.50 -17.12
CA PHE A 177 3.98 -12.63 -15.85
C PHE A 177 4.87 -12.19 -14.69
N ASP A 178 4.29 -11.45 -13.74
CA ASP A 178 4.89 -11.18 -12.44
C ASP A 178 4.65 -12.35 -11.47
N THR A 179 5.48 -12.42 -10.42
CA THR A 179 5.42 -13.51 -9.43
C THR A 179 4.80 -13.00 -8.14
N GLY A 180 3.71 -13.64 -7.70
CA GLY A 180 3.14 -13.42 -6.38
C GLY A 180 3.97 -14.07 -5.28
N ILE A 181 3.99 -13.45 -4.11
CA ILE A 181 4.56 -14.06 -2.90
C ILE A 181 3.43 -14.84 -2.23
N ASN A 182 3.66 -16.13 -1.99
CA ASN A 182 2.73 -17.01 -1.27
C ASN A 182 3.17 -17.11 0.21
N ASP A 183 2.22 -17.38 1.10
CA ASP A 183 2.43 -17.62 2.54
C ASP A 183 2.91 -16.40 3.36
N ILE A 184 2.09 -15.34 3.40
CA ILE A 184 2.31 -14.16 4.27
C ILE A 184 1.32 -14.14 5.45
#